data_AF-A0A4Q9FYY2-F1
#
_entry.id   AF-A0A4Q9FYY2-F1
#
_cell.length_a   1.000
_cell.length_b   1.000
_cell.length_c   1.000
_cell.angle_alpha   90.00
_cell.angle_beta   90.00
_cell.angle_gamma   90.00
#
_symmetry.space_group_name_H-M   'P 1'
#
loop_
_entity.id
_entity.type
_entity.pdbx_description
1 polymer ?
#
loop_
_entity_poly.entity_id
_entity_poly.type
_entity_poly.pdbx_seq_one_letter_code
_entity_poly.pdbx_strand_id
1 'polypeptide(L)'
;MLDKNKKITIPGESALEALAEIEFILISLHKMGSYYSDKPVADYQRATTDFIDNEKITQKLAKVRRILSESFDNTLGEDDMDDIERHMENIKFWKP
;
A
#
# COMPACT_ATOMS: atom_id res chain seq x y z
N MET A 1 -17.39 12.73 2.94
CA MET A 1 -17.72 11.34 3.28
C MET A 1 -19.21 11.10 3.22
N LEU A 2 -19.62 10.30 2.23
CA LEU A 2 -20.96 9.74 2.12
C LEU A 2 -21.29 8.89 3.36
N ASP A 3 -22.55 8.87 3.78
CA ASP A 3 -22.96 8.11 4.98
C ASP A 3 -22.64 6.61 4.87
N LYS A 4 -22.74 6.03 3.66
CA LYS A 4 -22.37 4.63 3.39
C LYS A 4 -20.88 4.35 3.59
N ASN A 5 -20.02 5.34 3.32
CA ASN A 5 -18.57 5.21 3.46
C ASN A 5 -18.10 5.37 4.92
N LYS A 6 -18.96 5.81 5.84
CA LYS A 6 -18.62 5.92 7.27
C LYS A 6 -18.34 4.55 7.90
N LYS A 7 -18.87 3.46 7.34
CA LYS A 7 -18.58 2.09 7.76
C LYS A 7 -18.42 1.19 6.55
N ILE A 8 -17.20 0.73 6.33
CA ILE A 8 -16.85 -0.22 5.28
C ILE A 8 -16.83 -1.63 5.87
N THR A 9 -17.29 -2.63 5.11
CA THR A 9 -17.22 -4.05 5.48
C THR A 9 -16.38 -4.78 4.45
N ILE A 10 -15.31 -5.44 4.89
CA ILE A 10 -14.42 -6.22 4.03
C ILE A 10 -14.59 -7.71 4.42
N PRO A 11 -14.78 -8.63 3.46
CA PRO A 11 -14.78 -10.06 3.76
C PRO A 11 -13.48 -10.48 4.45
N GLY A 12 -13.59 -11.35 5.45
CA GLY A 12 -12.42 -11.80 6.21
C GLY A 12 -11.32 -12.40 5.33
N GLU A 13 -11.68 -13.16 4.31
CA GLU A 13 -10.74 -13.73 3.34
C GLU A 13 -9.96 -12.65 2.57
N SER A 14 -10.65 -11.63 2.06
CA SER A 14 -10.01 -10.50 1.38
C SER A 14 -9.10 -9.71 2.33
N ALA A 15 -9.52 -9.51 3.58
CA ALA A 15 -8.69 -8.87 4.59
C ALA A 15 -7.41 -9.69 4.89
N LEU A 16 -7.53 -11.02 5.00
CA LEU A 16 -6.38 -11.91 5.18
C LEU A 16 -5.43 -11.88 3.98
N GLU A 17 -5.95 -11.82 2.75
CA GLU A 17 -5.11 -11.65 1.56
C GLU A 17 -4.32 -10.34 1.59
N ALA A 18 -4.97 -9.22 1.94
CA ALA A 18 -4.29 -7.94 2.08
C ALA A 18 -3.20 -7.99 3.17
N LEU A 19 -3.51 -8.58 4.32
CA LEU A 19 -2.56 -8.77 5.42
C LEU A 19 -1.36 -9.63 4.99
N ALA A 20 -1.58 -10.71 4.24
CA ALA A 20 -0.50 -11.57 3.77
C ALA A 20 0.50 -10.82 2.87
N GLU A 21 0.02 -9.96 1.96
CA GLU A 21 0.89 -9.12 1.13
C GLU A 21 1.66 -8.09 1.99
N ILE A 22 1.00 -7.47 2.98
CA ILE A 22 1.63 -6.52 3.90
C ILE A 22 2.72 -7.20 4.73
N GLU A 23 2.43 -8.36 5.32
CA GLU A 23 3.37 -9.13 6.14
C GLU A 23 4.59 -9.59 5.33
N PHE A 24 4.37 -10.04 4.10
CA PHE A 24 5.47 -10.38 3.19
C PHE A 24 6.42 -9.20 3.00
N ILE A 25 5.89 -7.99 2.78
CA ILE A 25 6.69 -6.78 2.60
C ILE A 25 7.42 -6.41 3.90
N LEU A 26 6.68 -6.28 5.01
CA LEU A 26 7.21 -5.81 6.29
C LEU A 26 8.28 -6.74 6.85
N ILE A 27 8.01 -8.05 6.89
CA ILE A 27 8.96 -9.03 7.43
C ILE A 27 10.20 -9.10 6.55
N SER A 28 10.05 -9.07 5.23
CA SER A 28 11.19 -9.12 4.30
C SER A 28 12.09 -7.89 4.47
N LEU A 29 11.51 -6.69 4.46
CA LEU A 29 12.26 -5.45 4.66
C LEU A 29 12.95 -5.40 6.03
N HIS A 30 12.27 -5.88 7.09
CA HIS A 30 12.87 -5.97 8.42
C HIS A 30 14.09 -6.91 8.42
N LYS A 31 13.97 -8.11 7.84
CA LYS A 31 15.08 -9.07 7.72
C LYS A 31 16.25 -8.51 6.91
N MET A 32 15.96 -7.81 5.81
CA MET A 32 16.98 -7.14 5.00
C MET A 32 17.69 -6.08 5.83
N GLY A 33 16.95 -5.21 6.52
CA GLY A 33 17.52 -4.19 7.41
C GLY A 33 18.40 -4.78 8.51
N SER A 34 17.98 -5.87 9.14
CA SER A 34 18.80 -6.59 10.12
C SER A 34 20.07 -7.19 9.52
N TYR A 35 19.96 -7.88 8.37
CA TYR A 35 21.09 -8.53 7.71
C TYR A 35 22.16 -7.54 7.22
N TYR A 36 21.73 -6.39 6.70
CA TYR A 36 22.64 -5.36 6.18
C TYR A 36 23.05 -4.30 7.23
N SER A 37 22.65 -4.45 8.51
CA SER A 37 22.89 -3.46 9.56
C SER A 37 24.36 -3.11 9.80
N ASP A 38 25.27 -4.03 9.54
CA ASP A 38 26.73 -3.90 9.68
C ASP A 38 27.46 -3.86 8.33
N LYS A 39 26.73 -3.66 7.22
CA LYS A 39 27.25 -3.76 5.84
C LYS A 39 27.25 -2.40 5.13
N PRO A 40 27.94 -2.26 3.99
CA PRO A 40 27.89 -1.03 3.21
C PRO A 40 26.46 -0.64 2.84
N VAL A 41 26.12 0.63 3.06
CA VAL A 41 24.79 1.18 2.75
C VAL A 41 24.40 0.97 1.29
N ALA A 42 25.37 1.06 0.37
CA ALA A 42 25.15 0.83 -1.05
C ALA A 42 24.65 -0.60 -1.37
N ASP A 43 25.06 -1.60 -0.59
CA ASP A 43 24.61 -2.99 -0.78
C ASP A 43 23.16 -3.16 -0.30
N TYR A 44 22.81 -2.56 0.83
CA TYR A 44 21.43 -2.52 1.31
C TYR A 44 20.49 -1.82 0.32
N GLN A 45 20.91 -0.65 -0.19
CA GLN A 45 20.14 0.10 -1.18
C GLN A 45 19.91 -0.73 -2.44
N ARG A 46 20.95 -1.36 -2.98
CA ARG A 46 20.84 -2.24 -4.14
C ARG A 46 19.89 -3.40 -3.86
N ALA A 47 20.11 -4.13 -2.76
CA ALA A 47 19.28 -5.28 -2.40
C ALA A 47 17.80 -4.89 -2.23
N THR A 48 17.53 -3.72 -1.63
CA THR A 48 16.16 -3.23 -1.43
C THR A 48 15.50 -2.84 -2.76
N THR A 49 16.22 -2.18 -3.67
CA THR A 49 15.72 -1.91 -5.02
C THR A 49 15.44 -3.21 -5.78
N ASP A 50 16.39 -4.16 -5.76
CA ASP A 50 16.22 -5.46 -6.41
C ASP A 50 15.01 -6.20 -5.82
N PHE A 51 14.79 -6.16 -4.51
CA PHE A 51 13.61 -6.74 -3.87
C PHE A 51 12.31 -6.06 -4.32
N ILE A 52 12.28 -4.73 -4.37
CA ILE A 52 11.11 -3.97 -4.83
C ILE A 52 10.69 -4.38 -6.25
N ASP A 53 11.66 -4.48 -7.14
CA ASP A 53 11.44 -4.78 -8.56
C ASP A 53 11.14 -6.27 -8.80
N ASN A 54 11.95 -7.17 -8.25
CA ASN A 54 11.82 -8.60 -8.49
C ASN A 54 10.59 -9.21 -7.82
N GLU A 55 10.28 -8.78 -6.59
CA GLU A 55 9.11 -9.26 -5.84
C GLU A 55 7.83 -8.47 -6.15
N LYS A 56 7.90 -7.52 -7.09
CA LYS A 56 6.75 -6.76 -7.59
C LYS A 56 6.00 -6.05 -6.46
N ILE A 57 6.74 -5.36 -5.59
CA ILE A 57 6.19 -4.78 -4.37
C ILE A 57 5.13 -3.72 -4.68
N THR A 58 5.29 -2.94 -5.75
CA THR A 58 4.28 -1.95 -6.15
C THR A 58 2.97 -2.60 -6.59
N GLN A 59 3.01 -3.77 -7.25
CA GLN A 59 1.82 -4.53 -7.62
C GLN A 59 1.14 -5.15 -6.41
N LYS A 60 1.92 -5.64 -5.43
CA LYS A 60 1.38 -6.13 -4.14
C LYS A 60 0.65 -5.02 -3.39
N LEU A 61 1.27 -3.83 -3.29
CA LEU A 61 0.63 -2.66 -2.69
C LEU A 61 -0.62 -2.20 -3.46
N ALA A 62 -0.61 -2.29 -4.79
CA ALA A 62 -1.80 -2.02 -5.61
C ALA A 62 -2.94 -3.01 -5.33
N LYS A 63 -2.62 -4.30 -5.14
CA LYS A 63 -3.59 -5.32 -4.72
C LYS A 63 -4.20 -5.00 -3.36
N VAL A 64 -3.36 -4.65 -2.37
CA VAL A 64 -3.82 -4.24 -1.04
C VAL A 64 -4.74 -3.02 -1.15
N ARG A 65 -4.30 -1.98 -1.88
CA ARG A 65 -5.11 -0.77 -2.11
C ARG A 65 -6.48 -1.13 -2.68
N ARG A 66 -6.52 -1.97 -3.72
CA ARG A 66 -7.77 -2.42 -4.34
C ARG A 66 -8.72 -3.06 -3.32
N ILE A 67 -8.23 -4.02 -2.53
CA ILE A 67 -9.03 -4.71 -1.51
C ILE A 67 -9.63 -3.71 -0.51
N LEU A 68 -8.82 -2.76 -0.04
CA LEU A 68 -9.25 -1.76 0.93
C LEU A 68 -10.24 -0.74 0.35
N SER A 69 -10.12 -0.41 -0.95
CA SER A 69 -10.97 0.57 -1.61
C SER A 69 -12.24 -0.02 -2.24
N GLU A 70 -12.29 -1.32 -2.52
CA GLU A 70 -13.36 -1.96 -3.30
C GLU A 70 -14.75 -1.79 -2.69
N SER A 71 -14.84 -1.65 -1.37
CA SER A 71 -16.11 -1.50 -0.65
C SER A 71 -16.55 -0.04 -0.44
N PHE A 72 -15.81 0.93 -1.00
CA PHE A 72 -16.23 2.34 -1.01
C PHE A 72 -17.25 2.62 -2.12
N ASP A 73 -18.23 3.46 -1.80
CA ASP A 73 -19.08 4.12 -2.78
C ASP A 73 -18.30 5.28 -3.42
N ASN A 74 -18.01 5.16 -4.72
CA ASN A 74 -17.23 6.14 -5.48
C ASN A 74 -18.13 7.16 -6.21
N THR A 75 -19.36 7.38 -5.73
CA THR A 75 -20.20 8.45 -6.25
C THR A 75 -19.53 9.80 -5.99
N LEU A 76 -19.32 10.57 -7.05
CA LEU A 76 -18.65 11.88 -6.98
C LEU A 76 -19.52 12.92 -6.28
N GLY A 77 -18.86 13.80 -5.52
CA GLY A 77 -19.49 14.99 -4.92
C GLY A 77 -19.57 16.17 -5.90
N GLU A 78 -19.99 17.33 -5.39
CA GLU A 78 -20.06 18.59 -6.16
C GLU A 78 -18.68 19.09 -6.63
N ASP A 79 -17.61 18.64 -5.99
CA ASP A 79 -16.20 18.93 -6.29
C ASP A 79 -15.58 17.95 -7.30
N ASP A 80 -16.39 17.09 -7.93
CA ASP A 80 -15.95 16.06 -8.90
C ASP A 80 -14.95 15.06 -8.32
N MET A 81 -14.96 14.87 -6.99
CA MET A 81 -14.09 13.92 -6.28
C MET A 81 -14.91 12.93 -5.46
N ASP A 82 -14.47 11.67 -5.45
CA ASP A 82 -14.94 10.69 -4.47
C ASP A 82 -14.30 10.91 -3.08
N ASP A 83 -14.73 10.14 -2.08
CA ASP A 83 -14.23 10.26 -0.72
C ASP A 83 -12.76 9.84 -0.56
N ILE A 84 -12.27 8.91 -1.38
CA ILE A 84 -10.88 8.48 -1.38
C ILE A 84 -10.02 9.58 -1.97
N GLU A 85 -10.35 10.07 -3.16
CA GLU A 85 -9.65 11.16 -3.85
C GLU A 85 -9.54 12.39 -2.97
N ARG A 86 -10.66 12.81 -2.37
CA ARG A 86 -10.70 13.95 -1.44
C ARG A 86 -9.80 13.74 -0.22
N HIS A 87 -9.70 12.52 0.29
CA HIS A 87 -8.79 12.21 1.40
C HIS A 87 -7.31 12.22 0.98
N MET A 88 -7.02 11.82 -0.26
CA MET A 88 -5.66 11.72 -0.79
C MET A 88 -5.14 13.02 -1.43
N GLU A 89 -6.00 14.04 -1.61
CA GLU A 89 -5.68 15.30 -2.31
C GLU A 89 -4.38 15.96 -1.84
N ASN A 90 -4.10 15.92 -0.54
CA ASN A 90 -2.96 16.61 0.06
C ASN A 90 -1.69 15.73 0.17
N ILE A 91 -1.70 14.51 -0.38
CA ILE A 91 -0.53 13.65 -0.38
C ILE A 91 0.52 14.19 -1.36
N LYS A 92 1.71 14.47 -0.84
CA LYS A 92 2.86 14.88 -1.65
C LYS A 92 3.61 13.66 -2.17
N PHE A 93 3.44 13.38 -3.46
CA PHE A 93 4.20 12.32 -4.13
C PHE A 93 5.61 12.78 -4.49
N TRP A 94 6.54 11.84 -4.52
CA TRP A 94 7.88 12.06 -5.05
C TRP A 94 7.81 12.50 -6.53
N LYS A 95 8.70 13.41 -6.91
CA LYS A 95 8.85 13.94 -8.27
C LYS A 95 10.35 13.94 -8.62
N PRO A 96 10.71 13.69 -9.90
CA PRO A 96 12.09 13.77 -10.36
C PRO A 96 12.65 15.19 -10.31
#